data_AF-A0A953M4L5-F1
#
_entry.id   AF-A0A953M4L5-F1
#
_cell.length_a   1.000
_cell.length_b   1.000
_cell.length_c   1.000
_cell.angle_alpha   90.00
_cell.angle_beta   90.00
_cell.angle_gamma   90.00
#
_symmetry.space_group_name_H-M   'P 1'
#
loop_
_entity.id
_entity.type
_entity.pdbx_description
1 polymer ?
#
loop_
_entity_poly.entity_id
_entity_poly.type
_entity_poly.pdbx_seq_one_letter_code
_entity_poly.pdbx_strand_id
1 'polypeptide(L)'
;FGRDGRGRHFVRLRCPEDTSLYGTGEVAGALRRNGATTTLWNTDSFGYDIGTPSLYQSHPWVLGLLDDGRAFGLLVDTTFRCEITLGETIVAAAEGYAPAVYLIDAPSPQGVLRELAALIGTAPLPPLWALGFHQCRYSYGAEHEVLGIADEFRDRWLPCDTLWLDIDYMNGARSFTVDPHRFPDPEKMMALLRNKGFRTAWILDPGIKVDPKDETYASGVERDAFLRTGTGRPFEGDVWPGRCVWPDFTNADARRWWGDLTARFVRSGADGVWNDMNEPSVFDGPGRTIAVDCLHRADPELGGPDTHARYHNIYGMQMARASYEGLLRERPDRRPFVL
;
A
#
# COMPACT_ATOMS: atom_id res chain seq x y z
N PHE A 1 -13.75 -20.54 -18.62
CA PHE A 1 -13.37 -19.20 -19.11
C PHE A 1 -14.45 -18.65 -20.00
N GLY A 2 -14.62 -17.33 -20.05
CA GLY A 2 -15.49 -16.65 -21.02
C GLY A 2 -15.72 -15.18 -20.66
N ARG A 3 -16.72 -14.55 -21.29
CA ARG A 3 -17.14 -13.17 -21.01
C ARG A 3 -18.59 -13.10 -20.56
N ASP A 4 -18.87 -12.24 -19.59
CA ASP A 4 -20.26 -11.95 -19.18
C ASP A 4 -20.88 -10.85 -20.07
N GLY A 5 -22.19 -10.61 -19.89
CA GLY A 5 -22.92 -9.58 -20.64
C GLY A 5 -22.47 -8.14 -20.39
N ARG A 6 -21.56 -7.91 -19.43
CA ARG A 6 -20.94 -6.62 -19.12
C ARG A 6 -19.50 -6.54 -19.64
N GLY A 7 -19.03 -7.56 -20.36
CA GLY A 7 -17.68 -7.62 -20.93
C GLY A 7 -16.59 -8.10 -19.96
N ARG A 8 -16.92 -8.46 -18.72
CA ARG A 8 -15.95 -8.99 -17.74
C ARG A 8 -15.51 -10.40 -18.12
N HIS A 9 -14.24 -10.71 -17.89
CA HIS A 9 -13.67 -12.02 -18.09
C HIS A 9 -13.91 -12.91 -16.87
N PHE A 10 -14.54 -14.07 -17.05
CA PHE A 10 -14.78 -15.00 -15.95
C PHE A 10 -13.84 -16.20 -15.95
N VAL A 11 -13.35 -16.53 -14.75
CA VAL A 11 -12.67 -17.78 -14.40
C VAL A 11 -13.61 -18.55 -13.47
N ARG A 12 -13.79 -19.85 -13.74
CA ARG A 12 -14.62 -20.73 -12.91
C ARG A 12 -13.84 -21.98 -12.58
N LEU A 13 -13.76 -22.32 -11.30
CA LEU A 13 -13.15 -23.55 -10.80
C LEU A 13 -14.16 -24.25 -9.89
N ARG A 14 -14.65 -25.42 -10.32
CA ARG A 14 -15.52 -26.25 -9.49
C ARG A 14 -14.67 -26.93 -8.43
N CYS A 15 -15.06 -26.80 -7.17
CA CYS A 15 -14.38 -27.42 -6.05
C CYS A 15 -15.04 -28.76 -5.71
N PRO A 16 -14.29 -29.73 -5.16
CA PRO A 16 -14.88 -30.87 -4.45
C PRO A 16 -15.84 -30.41 -3.35
N GLU A 17 -16.81 -31.26 -3.01
CA GLU A 17 -17.69 -31.04 -1.86
C GLU A 17 -16.86 -30.85 -0.58
N ASP A 18 -17.40 -30.07 0.37
CA ASP A 18 -16.77 -29.76 1.66
C ASP A 18 -15.39 -29.06 1.64
N THR A 19 -14.92 -28.62 0.47
CA THR A 19 -13.70 -27.81 0.35
C THR A 19 -13.79 -26.55 1.22
N SER A 20 -12.80 -26.32 2.07
CA SER A 20 -12.67 -25.08 2.84
C SER A 20 -11.89 -24.04 2.03
N LEU A 21 -12.47 -22.87 1.81
CA LEU A 21 -11.91 -21.80 0.97
C LEU A 21 -11.42 -20.62 1.81
N TYR A 22 -10.25 -20.09 1.47
CA TYR A 22 -9.54 -19.00 2.14
C TYR A 22 -8.92 -18.04 1.12
N GLY A 23 -8.44 -16.88 1.56
CA GLY A 23 -7.70 -15.91 0.71
C GLY A 23 -8.49 -14.64 0.46
N THR A 24 -8.44 -14.13 -0.78
CA THR A 24 -9.02 -12.87 -1.27
C THR A 24 -8.43 -11.58 -0.71
N GLY A 25 -7.32 -11.67 0.02
CA GLY A 25 -6.55 -10.51 0.49
C GLY A 25 -7.08 -9.91 1.78
N GLU A 26 -7.08 -8.58 1.85
CA GLU A 26 -7.53 -7.85 3.01
C GLU A 26 -9.06 -7.77 3.03
N VAL A 27 -9.66 -8.45 4.00
CA VAL A 27 -11.12 -8.55 4.15
C VAL A 27 -11.50 -8.58 5.63
N ALA A 28 -12.67 -8.02 5.94
CA ALA A 28 -13.26 -8.13 7.26
C ALA A 28 -14.01 -9.47 7.43
N GLY A 29 -14.04 -9.99 8.67
CA GLY A 29 -14.81 -11.17 9.04
C GLY A 29 -13.98 -12.44 9.19
N ALA A 30 -14.61 -13.60 8.96
CA ALA A 30 -14.02 -14.90 9.23
C ALA A 30 -12.89 -15.26 8.25
N LEU A 31 -11.89 -15.99 8.75
CA LEU A 31 -10.77 -16.49 7.93
C LEU A 31 -11.22 -17.49 6.86
N ARG A 32 -12.14 -18.40 7.20
CA ARG A 32 -12.79 -19.28 6.21
C ARG A 32 -13.88 -18.49 5.48
N ARG A 33 -13.84 -18.51 4.15
CA ARG A 33 -14.59 -17.59 3.28
C ARG A 33 -15.62 -18.28 2.37
N ASN A 34 -15.98 -19.54 2.62
CA ASN A 34 -17.04 -20.21 1.87
C ASN A 34 -18.34 -19.38 1.88
N GLY A 35 -18.94 -19.18 0.70
CA GLY A 35 -20.12 -18.35 0.47
C GLY A 35 -19.85 -16.85 0.34
N ALA A 36 -18.63 -16.37 0.62
CA ALA A 36 -18.31 -14.95 0.55
C ALA A 36 -18.03 -14.49 -0.89
N THR A 37 -18.36 -13.23 -1.15
CA THR A 37 -17.94 -12.48 -2.35
C THR A 37 -17.08 -11.31 -1.90
N THR A 38 -15.94 -11.13 -2.55
CA THR A 38 -15.00 -10.03 -2.27
C THR A 38 -14.74 -9.25 -3.54
N THR A 39 -14.73 -7.93 -3.45
CA THR A 39 -14.31 -7.02 -4.52
C THR A 39 -12.85 -6.62 -4.30
N LEU A 40 -12.03 -6.84 -5.32
CA LEU A 40 -10.62 -6.46 -5.36
C LEU A 40 -10.50 -5.10 -6.02
N TRP A 41 -10.58 -4.07 -5.18
CA TRP A 41 -10.48 -2.66 -5.55
C TRP A 41 -10.04 -1.86 -4.33
N ASN A 42 -8.75 -1.53 -4.24
CA ASN A 42 -8.18 -0.86 -3.07
C ASN A 42 -8.96 0.44 -2.76
N THR A 43 -9.56 0.53 -1.58
CA THR A 43 -10.48 1.62 -1.24
C THR A 43 -10.29 2.05 0.20
N ASP A 44 -10.15 3.36 0.41
CA ASP A 44 -10.20 3.99 1.72
C ASP A 44 -11.61 3.84 2.31
N SER A 45 -11.79 2.72 3.02
CA SER A 45 -13.09 2.26 3.52
C SER A 45 -13.28 2.67 4.97
N PHE A 46 -13.39 3.98 5.19
CA PHE A 46 -13.57 4.54 6.54
C PHE A 46 -14.75 3.89 7.27
N GLY A 47 -14.49 3.38 8.48
CA GLY A 47 -15.51 2.75 9.31
C GLY A 47 -16.04 1.43 8.75
N TYR A 48 -15.20 0.69 8.01
CA TYR A 48 -15.55 -0.61 7.45
C TYR A 48 -16.15 -1.57 8.50
N ASP A 49 -16.94 -2.50 8.00
CA ASP A 49 -17.52 -3.61 8.74
C ASP A 49 -17.37 -4.92 7.96
N ILE A 50 -17.93 -6.02 8.50
CA ILE A 50 -17.87 -7.35 7.89
C ILE A 50 -18.57 -7.41 6.52
N GLY A 51 -19.50 -6.49 6.23
CA GLY A 51 -20.20 -6.39 4.95
C GLY A 51 -19.51 -5.51 3.92
N THR A 52 -18.41 -4.85 4.29
CA THR A 52 -17.67 -3.95 3.38
C THR A 52 -17.03 -4.76 2.25
N PRO A 53 -17.28 -4.42 0.97
CA PRO A 53 -16.96 -5.30 -0.16
C PRO A 53 -15.48 -5.32 -0.54
N SER A 54 -14.74 -4.26 -0.24
CA SER A 54 -13.32 -4.08 -0.54
C SER A 54 -12.68 -3.24 0.56
N LEU A 55 -11.41 -3.51 0.89
CA LEU A 55 -10.62 -2.72 1.83
C LEU A 55 -9.41 -2.13 1.10
N TYR A 56 -8.27 -1.95 1.78
CA TYR A 56 -7.14 -1.15 1.31
C TYR A 56 -6.19 -1.96 0.40
N GLN A 57 -6.20 -3.29 0.49
CA GLN A 57 -5.35 -4.18 -0.33
C GLN A 57 -6.13 -5.28 -1.07
N SER A 58 -5.69 -5.58 -2.29
CA SER A 58 -6.28 -6.58 -3.17
C SER A 58 -5.31 -7.73 -3.45
N HIS A 59 -5.74 -8.96 -3.17
CA HIS A 59 -4.98 -10.16 -3.50
C HIS A 59 -5.88 -11.14 -4.27
N PRO A 60 -5.69 -11.31 -5.59
CA PRO A 60 -6.55 -12.18 -6.42
C PRO A 60 -6.18 -13.66 -6.28
N TRP A 61 -6.12 -14.12 -5.04
CA TRP A 61 -5.63 -15.43 -4.64
C TRP A 61 -6.66 -16.17 -3.78
N VAL A 62 -6.81 -17.48 -4.02
CA VAL A 62 -7.65 -18.37 -3.22
C VAL A 62 -6.85 -19.61 -2.84
N LEU A 63 -6.93 -20.01 -1.57
CA LEU A 63 -6.45 -21.30 -1.08
C LEU A 63 -7.66 -22.21 -0.81
N GLY A 64 -7.69 -23.38 -1.42
CA GLY A 64 -8.66 -24.43 -1.13
C GLY A 64 -8.02 -25.58 -0.36
N LEU A 65 -8.62 -25.95 0.76
CA LEU A 65 -8.23 -27.09 1.59
C LEU A 65 -9.29 -28.19 1.46
N LEU A 66 -8.87 -29.36 1.00
CA LEU A 66 -9.72 -30.54 0.86
C LEU A 66 -9.88 -31.25 2.21
N ASP A 67 -10.91 -32.07 2.33
CA ASP A 67 -11.24 -32.86 3.52
C ASP A 67 -10.13 -33.85 3.92
N ASP A 68 -9.40 -34.38 2.93
CA ASP A 68 -8.26 -35.28 3.12
C ASP A 68 -6.93 -34.56 3.44
N GLY A 69 -6.95 -33.23 3.58
CA GLY A 69 -5.79 -32.41 3.95
C GLY A 69 -4.91 -31.95 2.78
N ARG A 70 -5.18 -32.42 1.56
CA ARG A 70 -4.56 -31.83 0.35
C ARG A 70 -5.07 -30.43 0.11
N ALA A 71 -4.31 -29.63 -0.64
CA ALA A 71 -4.70 -28.25 -0.91
C ALA A 71 -4.37 -27.83 -2.33
N PHE A 72 -5.13 -26.87 -2.83
CA PHE A 72 -4.84 -26.19 -4.09
C PHE A 72 -4.83 -24.67 -3.90
N GLY A 73 -4.17 -23.99 -4.83
CA GLY A 73 -4.10 -22.55 -4.91
C GLY A 73 -4.57 -22.05 -6.27
N LEU A 74 -5.38 -21.00 -6.28
CA LEU A 74 -5.83 -20.34 -7.51
C LEU A 74 -5.39 -18.87 -7.46
N LEU A 75 -4.49 -18.49 -8.36
CA LEU A 75 -4.13 -17.09 -8.62
C LEU A 75 -4.79 -16.64 -9.92
N VAL A 76 -5.60 -15.59 -9.84
CA VAL A 76 -6.18 -14.90 -11.00
C VAL A 76 -5.35 -13.65 -11.24
N ASP A 77 -4.38 -13.75 -12.14
CA ASP A 77 -3.37 -12.70 -12.34
C ASP A 77 -3.96 -11.52 -13.11
N THR A 78 -4.47 -10.55 -12.36
CA THR A 78 -5.02 -9.30 -12.85
C THR A 78 -4.77 -8.18 -11.84
N THR A 79 -4.47 -7.00 -12.38
CA THR A 79 -4.38 -5.75 -11.63
C THR A 79 -5.66 -4.92 -11.75
N PHE A 80 -6.57 -5.30 -12.64
CA PHE A 80 -7.88 -4.67 -12.80
C PHE A 80 -8.81 -5.00 -11.62
N ARG A 81 -9.91 -4.26 -11.53
CA ARG A 81 -11.02 -4.59 -10.65
C ARG A 81 -11.48 -6.04 -10.89
N CYS A 82 -11.61 -6.81 -9.82
CA CYS A 82 -12.04 -8.19 -9.89
C CYS A 82 -12.99 -8.53 -8.76
N GLU A 83 -14.03 -9.30 -9.03
CA GLU A 83 -14.94 -9.84 -8.01
C GLU A 83 -14.70 -11.34 -7.90
N ILE A 84 -14.45 -11.84 -6.68
CA ILE A 84 -14.23 -13.28 -6.42
C ILE A 84 -15.32 -13.78 -5.47
N THR A 85 -16.12 -14.73 -5.93
CA THR A 85 -17.11 -15.46 -5.14
C THR A 85 -16.62 -16.87 -4.84
N LEU A 86 -16.68 -17.27 -3.57
CA LEU A 86 -16.14 -18.53 -3.05
C LEU A 86 -17.25 -19.52 -2.69
N GLY A 87 -17.94 -20.08 -3.69
CA GLY A 87 -18.97 -21.11 -3.48
C GLY A 87 -18.47 -22.54 -3.77
N GLU A 88 -19.39 -23.45 -4.06
CA GLU A 88 -19.08 -24.78 -4.66
C GLU A 88 -18.27 -24.63 -5.97
N THR A 89 -18.49 -23.52 -6.66
CA THR A 89 -17.65 -23.06 -7.76
C THR A 89 -17.05 -21.72 -7.36
N ILE A 90 -15.73 -21.63 -7.38
CA ILE A 90 -15.02 -20.34 -7.31
C ILE A 90 -15.28 -19.62 -8.62
N VAL A 91 -15.78 -18.40 -8.55
CA VAL A 91 -16.02 -17.54 -9.72
C VAL A 91 -15.25 -16.25 -9.52
N ALA A 92 -14.28 -16.00 -10.39
CA ALA A 92 -13.62 -14.70 -10.49
C ALA A 92 -14.11 -13.98 -11.75
N ALA A 93 -14.57 -12.73 -11.62
CA ALA A 93 -15.00 -11.88 -12.72
C ALA A 93 -14.12 -10.63 -12.75
N ALA A 94 -13.14 -10.61 -13.66
CA ALA A 94 -12.20 -9.52 -13.82
C ALA A 94 -12.63 -8.55 -14.94
N GLU A 95 -12.47 -7.26 -14.68
CA GLU A 95 -12.54 -6.22 -15.71
C GLU A 95 -11.25 -6.21 -16.56
N GLY A 96 -11.26 -5.42 -17.64
CA GLY A 96 -10.09 -5.23 -18.49
C GLY A 96 -9.77 -6.45 -19.35
N TYR A 97 -8.50 -6.88 -19.31
CA TYR A 97 -8.00 -7.98 -20.13
C TYR A 97 -8.32 -9.35 -19.53
N ALA A 98 -8.23 -10.40 -20.37
CA ALA A 98 -8.33 -11.76 -19.88
C ALA A 98 -7.16 -12.06 -18.93
N PRO A 99 -7.42 -12.47 -17.67
CA PRO A 99 -6.35 -12.74 -16.71
C PRO A 99 -5.63 -14.04 -17.07
N ALA A 100 -4.32 -14.09 -16.80
CA ALA A 100 -3.65 -15.38 -16.66
C ALA A 100 -4.14 -16.08 -15.38
N VAL A 101 -4.14 -17.41 -15.38
CA VAL A 101 -4.60 -18.19 -14.23
C VAL A 101 -3.56 -19.24 -13.89
N TYR A 102 -3.11 -19.23 -12.65
CA TYR A 102 -2.20 -20.23 -12.11
C TYR A 102 -2.97 -21.11 -11.13
N LEU A 103 -2.90 -22.41 -11.35
CA LEU A 103 -3.43 -23.43 -10.45
C LEU A 103 -2.25 -24.18 -9.84
N ILE A 104 -2.17 -24.17 -8.53
CA ILE A 104 -1.15 -24.87 -7.75
C ILE A 104 -1.85 -26.05 -7.08
N ASP A 105 -1.33 -27.26 -7.26
CA ASP A 105 -1.81 -28.46 -6.58
C ASP A 105 -0.65 -29.00 -5.72
N ALA A 106 -0.88 -29.16 -4.41
CA ALA A 106 0.15 -29.64 -3.50
C ALA A 106 -0.44 -30.55 -2.41
N PRO A 107 0.36 -31.48 -1.85
CA PRO A 107 -0.09 -32.38 -0.80
C PRO A 107 -0.50 -31.71 0.52
N SER A 108 -0.23 -30.41 0.69
CA SER A 108 -0.57 -29.67 1.90
C SER A 108 -0.70 -28.16 1.64
N PRO A 109 -1.42 -27.41 2.48
CA PRO A 109 -1.54 -25.95 2.34
C PRO A 109 -0.19 -25.23 2.45
N GLN A 110 0.75 -25.75 3.26
CA GLN A 110 2.11 -25.20 3.32
C GLN A 110 2.86 -25.39 2.01
N GLY A 111 2.63 -26.51 1.30
CA GLY A 111 3.17 -26.73 -0.05
C GLY A 111 2.65 -25.67 -1.02
N VAL A 112 1.34 -25.45 -1.03
CA VAL A 112 0.70 -24.41 -1.88
C VAL A 112 1.31 -23.03 -1.63
N LEU A 113 1.50 -22.64 -0.36
CA LEU A 113 2.08 -21.34 -0.02
C LEU A 113 3.56 -21.19 -0.42
N ARG A 114 4.35 -22.29 -0.41
CA ARG A 114 5.73 -22.27 -0.90
C ARG A 114 5.79 -22.06 -2.41
N GLU A 115 4.93 -22.75 -3.16
CA GLU A 115 4.84 -22.57 -4.62
C GLU A 115 4.33 -21.18 -4.99
N LEU A 116 3.36 -20.64 -4.24
CA LEU A 116 2.92 -19.25 -4.42
C LEU A 116 4.10 -18.29 -4.20
N ALA A 117 4.86 -18.46 -3.11
CA ALA A 117 6.02 -17.62 -2.82
C ALA A 117 7.13 -17.76 -3.88
N ALA A 118 7.28 -18.92 -4.53
CA ALA A 118 8.21 -19.09 -5.65
C ALA A 118 7.76 -18.29 -6.90
N LEU A 119 6.45 -18.08 -7.07
CA LEU A 119 5.89 -17.29 -8.18
C LEU A 119 5.95 -15.78 -7.93
N ILE A 120 5.56 -15.32 -6.73
CA ILE A 120 5.38 -13.89 -6.43
C ILE A 120 6.51 -13.29 -5.58
N GLY A 121 7.46 -14.11 -5.14
CA GLY A 121 8.52 -13.73 -4.22
C GLY A 121 8.16 -13.92 -2.75
N THR A 122 9.16 -13.73 -1.89
CA THR A 122 9.04 -13.81 -0.42
C THR A 122 9.12 -12.42 0.21
N ALA A 123 8.47 -12.23 1.36
CA ALA A 123 8.64 -11.02 2.15
C ALA A 123 10.13 -10.76 2.45
N PRO A 124 10.66 -9.54 2.22
CA PRO A 124 12.01 -9.21 2.61
C PRO A 124 12.14 -9.30 4.14
N LEU A 125 13.30 -9.74 4.61
CA LEU A 125 13.54 -9.85 6.04
C LEU A 125 13.52 -8.44 6.66
N PRO A 126 12.62 -8.13 7.62
CA PRO A 126 12.57 -6.81 8.23
C PRO A 126 13.79 -6.56 9.15
N PRO A 127 14.05 -5.29 9.51
CA PRO A 127 14.97 -5.00 10.61
C PRO A 127 14.38 -5.50 11.94
N LEU A 128 15.24 -5.91 12.88
CA LEU A 128 14.80 -6.57 14.12
C LEU A 128 13.80 -5.74 14.95
N TRP A 129 14.00 -4.42 14.99
CA TRP A 129 13.15 -3.50 15.75
C TRP A 129 11.71 -3.44 15.22
N ALA A 130 11.47 -3.80 13.96
CA ALA A 130 10.13 -3.84 13.38
C ALA A 130 9.25 -4.98 13.94
N LEU A 131 9.85 -5.94 14.66
CA LEU A 131 9.15 -7.02 15.34
C LEU A 131 8.78 -6.66 16.79
N GLY A 132 9.24 -5.52 17.28
CA GLY A 132 8.95 -5.01 18.61
C GLY A 132 7.57 -4.38 18.71
N PHE A 133 7.26 -3.79 19.86
CA PHE A 133 6.01 -3.03 20.03
C PHE A 133 6.14 -1.64 19.41
N HIS A 134 5.16 -1.28 18.58
CA HIS A 134 5.06 -0.02 17.86
C HIS A 134 3.96 0.84 18.48
N GLN A 135 4.33 2.02 18.99
CA GLN A 135 3.39 2.96 19.59
C GLN A 135 3.06 4.08 18.59
N CYS A 136 1.77 4.21 18.25
CA CYS A 136 1.27 5.18 17.28
C CYS A 136 -0.02 5.86 17.79
N ARG A 137 -0.28 7.07 17.29
CA ARG A 137 -1.58 7.73 17.28
C ARG A 137 -1.57 8.80 16.19
N TYR A 138 -2.75 9.16 15.70
CA TYR A 138 -3.04 10.48 15.13
C TYR A 138 -3.37 11.43 16.30
N SER A 139 -2.52 12.36 16.71
CA SER A 139 -1.08 12.53 16.42
C SER A 139 -0.35 12.78 17.74
N TYR A 140 0.98 12.65 17.75
CA TYR A 140 1.82 13.33 18.74
C TYR A 140 2.11 14.74 18.22
N GLY A 141 1.63 15.74 18.94
CA GLY A 141 1.47 17.08 18.41
C GLY A 141 2.73 17.92 18.35
N ALA A 142 3.82 17.56 19.02
CA ALA A 142 5.08 18.30 19.00
C ALA A 142 6.23 17.45 19.57
N GLU A 143 7.46 17.93 19.43
CA GLU A 143 8.67 17.27 19.94
C GLU A 143 8.58 16.85 21.41
N HIS A 144 8.10 17.74 22.28
CA HIS A 144 8.01 17.47 23.72
C HIS A 144 7.03 16.34 24.05
N GLU A 145 5.97 16.17 23.26
CA GLU A 145 5.00 15.08 23.45
C GLU A 145 5.61 13.73 23.06
N VAL A 146 6.32 13.68 21.92
CA VAL A 146 7.02 12.46 21.48
C VAL A 146 8.07 12.02 22.50
N LEU A 147 8.89 12.96 23.00
CA LEU A 147 9.89 12.68 24.02
C LEU A 147 9.25 12.27 25.36
N GLY A 148 8.16 12.92 25.77
CA GLY A 148 7.43 12.58 26.98
C GLY A 148 6.85 11.16 26.93
N ILE A 149 6.29 10.74 25.79
CA ILE A 149 5.84 9.36 25.60
C ILE A 149 7.01 8.38 25.71
N ALA A 150 8.15 8.69 25.08
CA ALA A 150 9.36 7.87 25.18
C ALA A 150 9.82 7.69 26.63
N ASP A 151 9.78 8.75 27.43
CA ASP A 151 10.11 8.74 28.85
C ASP A 151 9.15 7.87 29.64
N GLU A 152 7.83 8.03 29.45
CA GLU A 152 6.82 7.24 30.16
C GLU A 152 6.95 5.73 29.90
N PHE A 153 7.30 5.29 28.68
CA PHE A 153 7.59 3.87 28.42
C PHE A 153 8.78 3.37 29.23
N ARG A 154 9.85 4.17 29.35
CA ARG A 154 11.06 3.79 30.08
C ARG A 154 10.84 3.82 31.59
N ASP A 155 10.19 4.86 32.10
CA ASP A 155 9.89 5.03 33.51
C ASP A 155 8.93 3.96 34.04
N ARG A 156 8.00 3.49 33.20
CA ARG A 156 7.03 2.42 33.53
C ARG A 156 7.51 1.01 33.19
N TRP A 157 8.73 0.85 32.68
CA TRP A 157 9.28 -0.44 32.28
C TRP A 157 8.43 -1.19 31.24
N LEU A 158 7.81 -0.44 30.33
CA LEU A 158 7.03 -0.98 29.23
C LEU A 158 7.93 -1.11 27.99
N PRO A 159 8.06 -2.30 27.38
CA PRO A 159 8.86 -2.46 26.17
C PRO A 159 8.17 -1.76 24.99
N CYS A 160 8.95 -0.95 24.28
CA CYS A 160 8.52 -0.30 23.03
C CYS A 160 9.77 0.02 22.21
N ASP A 161 9.73 -0.37 20.94
CA ASP A 161 10.84 -0.24 20.00
C ASP A 161 10.65 0.95 19.06
N THR A 162 9.41 1.27 18.69
CA THR A 162 9.14 2.25 17.62
C THR A 162 8.07 3.26 18.03
N LEU A 163 8.35 4.54 17.84
CA LEU A 163 7.36 5.63 17.90
C LEU A 163 7.00 6.10 16.49
N TRP A 164 5.73 6.33 16.24
CA TRP A 164 5.22 6.77 14.94
C TRP A 164 4.88 8.25 14.95
N LEU A 165 5.22 8.94 13.86
CA LEU A 165 4.81 10.33 13.62
C LEU A 165 3.80 10.35 12.48
N ASP A 166 2.56 10.64 12.85
CA ASP A 166 1.40 10.84 11.96
C ASP A 166 1.39 12.27 11.38
N ILE A 167 0.45 12.58 10.49
CA ILE A 167 0.50 13.68 9.50
C ILE A 167 0.78 15.07 10.07
N ASP A 168 0.48 15.29 11.36
CA ASP A 168 0.67 16.56 12.06
C ASP A 168 2.13 17.01 12.22
N TYR A 169 3.10 16.11 12.03
CA TYR A 169 4.50 16.52 12.01
C TYR A 169 4.84 17.38 10.78
N MET A 170 4.07 17.23 9.69
CA MET A 170 4.32 17.92 8.43
C MET A 170 3.91 19.39 8.51
N ASN A 171 4.56 20.23 7.70
CA ASN A 171 4.16 21.62 7.54
C ASN A 171 2.89 21.73 6.66
N GLY A 172 1.73 21.71 7.30
CA GLY A 172 0.42 21.77 6.65
C GLY A 172 0.13 20.54 5.79
N ALA A 173 0.37 19.35 6.35
CA ALA A 173 0.15 18.03 5.71
C ALA A 173 0.88 17.83 4.37
N ARG A 174 2.01 18.53 4.16
CA ARG A 174 2.86 18.37 2.97
C ARG A 174 3.91 17.29 3.21
N SER A 175 3.82 16.18 2.48
CA SER A 175 4.84 15.12 2.49
C SER A 175 6.25 15.69 2.28
N PHE A 176 7.23 15.07 2.96
CA PHE A 176 8.65 15.47 2.97
C PHE A 176 8.96 16.83 3.63
N THR A 177 8.01 17.44 4.33
CA THR A 177 8.25 18.63 5.16
C THR A 177 8.12 18.31 6.64
N VAL A 178 8.68 19.17 7.50
CA VAL A 178 8.55 19.11 8.96
C VAL A 178 8.14 20.49 9.45
N ASP A 179 7.13 20.59 10.31
CA ASP A 179 6.70 21.85 10.89
C ASP A 179 7.78 22.39 11.85
N PRO A 180 8.41 23.54 11.55
CA PRO A 180 9.54 24.05 12.32
C PRO A 180 9.14 24.64 13.67
N HIS A 181 7.84 24.87 13.92
CA HIS A 181 7.35 25.35 15.21
C HIS A 181 7.07 24.20 16.16
N ARG A 182 6.54 23.09 15.65
CA ARG A 182 6.21 21.88 16.43
C ARG A 182 7.42 20.96 16.61
N PHE A 183 8.30 20.92 15.61
CA PHE A 183 9.49 20.06 15.53
C PHE A 183 10.70 20.89 15.05
N PRO A 184 11.23 21.78 15.91
CA PRO A 184 12.27 22.73 15.51
C PRO A 184 13.63 22.08 15.21
N ASP A 185 13.94 20.94 15.82
CA ASP A 185 15.20 20.22 15.62
C ASP A 185 14.96 18.69 15.58
N PRO A 186 14.41 18.18 14.46
CA PRO A 186 14.05 16.77 14.35
C PRO A 186 15.28 15.85 14.51
N GLU A 187 16.46 16.26 14.04
CA GLU A 187 17.68 15.46 14.16
C GLU A 187 18.08 15.25 15.62
N LYS A 188 18.00 16.31 16.44
CA LYS A 188 18.24 16.23 17.88
C LYS A 188 17.19 15.39 18.60
N MET A 189 15.90 15.57 18.28
CA MET A 189 14.83 14.73 18.83
C MET A 189 15.11 13.25 18.55
N MET A 190 15.45 12.92 17.30
CA MET A 190 15.77 11.55 16.91
C MET A 190 17.01 11.01 17.63
N ALA A 191 18.02 11.84 17.88
CA ALA A 191 19.19 11.44 18.68
C ALA A 191 18.82 11.09 20.12
N LEU A 192 17.95 11.88 20.75
CA LEU A 192 17.45 11.62 22.11
C LEU A 192 16.64 10.31 22.18
N LEU A 193 15.75 10.08 21.19
CA LEU A 193 14.99 8.83 21.09
C LEU A 193 15.90 7.61 20.90
N ARG A 194 16.91 7.71 20.03
CA ARG A 194 17.89 6.64 19.82
C ARG A 194 18.69 6.32 21.08
N ASN A 195 19.06 7.33 21.89
CA ASN A 195 19.72 7.11 23.18
C ASN A 195 18.85 6.36 24.18
N LYS A 196 17.52 6.45 24.03
CA LYS A 196 16.52 5.69 24.81
C LYS A 196 16.16 4.35 24.14
N GLY A 197 16.84 3.97 23.07
CA GLY A 197 16.63 2.70 22.37
C GLY A 197 15.43 2.68 21.43
N PHE A 198 14.83 3.83 21.10
CA PHE A 198 13.71 3.91 20.16
C PHE A 198 14.17 4.06 18.70
N ARG A 199 13.32 3.58 17.81
CA ARG A 199 13.28 3.83 16.37
C ARG A 199 12.05 4.68 16.06
N THR A 200 12.00 5.24 14.86
CA THR A 200 10.81 5.99 14.43
C THR A 200 10.39 5.67 13.00
N ALA A 201 9.08 5.64 12.77
CA ALA A 201 8.47 5.59 11.44
C ALA A 201 7.60 6.84 11.22
N TRP A 202 7.70 7.46 10.05
CA TRP A 202 7.06 8.73 9.75
C TRP A 202 6.17 8.56 8.52
N ILE A 203 4.93 9.05 8.60
CA ILE A 203 3.95 8.95 7.51
C ILE A 203 4.37 9.78 6.29
N LEU A 204 4.10 9.29 5.09
CA LEU A 204 4.28 9.96 3.82
C LEU A 204 3.12 9.56 2.91
N ASP A 205 2.32 10.54 2.51
CA ASP A 205 1.15 10.33 1.66
C ASP A 205 1.43 10.74 0.22
N PRO A 206 0.81 10.10 -0.78
CA PRO A 206 1.09 10.37 -2.20
C PRO A 206 0.48 11.69 -2.69
N GLY A 207 -0.46 12.30 -1.96
CA GLY A 207 -1.06 13.58 -2.31
C GLY A 207 -0.07 14.73 -2.17
N ILE A 208 0.45 15.24 -3.30
CA ILE A 208 1.36 16.38 -3.31
C ILE A 208 0.56 17.67 -3.52
N LYS A 209 0.56 18.55 -2.52
CA LYS A 209 -0.17 19.82 -2.57
C LYS A 209 0.20 20.64 -3.81
N VAL A 210 -0.80 21.17 -4.50
CA VAL A 210 -0.58 22.10 -5.62
C VAL A 210 -0.14 23.45 -5.08
N ASP A 211 1.17 23.68 -5.04
CA ASP A 211 1.79 24.94 -4.63
C ASP A 211 3.13 25.11 -5.36
N PRO A 212 3.23 26.04 -6.33
CA PRO A 212 4.48 26.27 -7.06
C PRO A 212 5.68 26.69 -6.20
N LYS A 213 5.44 27.10 -4.94
CA LYS A 213 6.51 27.42 -3.98
C LYS A 213 6.96 26.21 -3.17
N ASP A 214 6.20 25.12 -3.19
CA ASP A 214 6.57 23.86 -2.56
C ASP A 214 7.60 23.12 -3.42
N GLU A 215 8.74 22.78 -2.83
CA GLU A 215 9.85 22.14 -3.56
C GLU A 215 9.48 20.74 -4.07
N THR A 216 8.66 20.00 -3.32
CA THR A 216 8.20 18.67 -3.72
C THR A 216 7.34 18.79 -4.97
N TYR A 217 6.33 19.66 -4.96
CA TYR A 217 5.49 19.94 -6.12
C TYR A 217 6.31 20.42 -7.32
N ALA A 218 7.15 21.45 -7.14
CA ALA A 218 7.95 22.02 -8.23
C ALA A 218 8.88 20.97 -8.88
N SER A 219 9.56 20.15 -8.06
CA SER A 219 10.46 19.11 -8.56
C SER A 219 9.73 17.93 -9.24
N GLY A 220 8.48 17.68 -8.86
CA GLY A 220 7.62 16.70 -9.53
C GLY A 220 7.10 17.20 -10.88
N VAL A 221 6.79 18.50 -10.99
CA VAL A 221 6.45 19.13 -12.28
C VAL A 221 7.64 19.08 -13.24
N GLU A 222 8.84 19.43 -12.77
CA GLU A 222 10.08 19.42 -13.56
C GLU A 222 10.38 18.02 -14.14
N ARG A 223 10.09 16.96 -13.37
CA ARG A 223 10.32 15.56 -13.77
C ARG A 223 9.15 14.91 -14.51
N ASP A 224 8.08 15.66 -14.77
CA ASP A 224 6.82 15.11 -15.27
C ASP A 224 6.32 13.88 -14.46
N ALA A 225 6.42 13.95 -13.13
CA ALA A 225 6.20 12.80 -12.26
C ALA A 225 4.72 12.47 -12.00
N PHE A 226 3.78 13.38 -12.32
CA PHE A 226 2.38 13.26 -11.90
C PHE A 226 1.50 12.55 -12.94
N LEU A 227 0.41 11.95 -12.44
CA LEU A 227 -0.67 11.40 -13.26
C LEU A 227 -1.38 12.47 -14.07
N ARG A 228 -1.95 12.08 -15.22
CA ARG A 228 -2.65 12.98 -16.13
C ARG A 228 -4.07 12.52 -16.37
N THR A 229 -4.98 13.46 -16.53
CA THR A 229 -6.33 13.20 -17.06
C THR A 229 -6.27 12.81 -18.54
N GLY A 230 -7.38 12.32 -19.11
CA GLY A 230 -7.51 12.08 -20.56
C GLY A 230 -7.27 13.32 -21.44
N THR A 231 -7.32 14.53 -20.86
CA THR A 231 -6.98 15.80 -21.56
C THR A 231 -5.48 16.13 -21.54
N GLY A 232 -4.66 15.29 -20.91
CA GLY A 232 -3.22 15.49 -20.77
C GLY A 232 -2.80 16.44 -19.64
N ARG A 233 -3.74 17.11 -18.96
CA ARG A 233 -3.46 17.93 -17.76
C ARG A 233 -3.21 17.05 -16.54
N PRO A 234 -2.40 17.49 -15.54
CA PRO A 234 -2.28 16.78 -14.27
C PRO A 234 -3.64 16.45 -13.67
N PHE A 235 -3.79 15.23 -13.13
CA PHE A 235 -4.95 14.88 -12.32
C PHE A 235 -4.87 15.61 -10.98
N GLU A 236 -5.97 16.24 -10.59
CA GLU A 236 -6.09 16.97 -9.34
C GLU A 236 -7.35 16.56 -8.59
N GLY A 237 -7.30 16.68 -7.26
CA GLY A 237 -8.35 16.32 -6.31
C GLY A 237 -7.92 16.71 -4.90
N ASP A 238 -8.80 16.53 -3.92
CA ASP A 238 -8.58 16.94 -2.55
C ASP A 238 -8.20 15.75 -1.64
N VAL A 239 -7.23 15.97 -0.76
CA VAL A 239 -6.91 15.10 0.39
C VAL A 239 -6.43 15.99 1.55
N TRP A 240 -5.65 15.47 2.51
CA TRP A 240 -5.27 16.18 3.74
C TRP A 240 -4.76 17.63 3.55
N PRO A 241 -3.83 17.94 2.62
CA PRO A 241 -3.37 19.31 2.44
C PRO A 241 -4.26 20.14 1.50
N GLY A 242 -5.47 19.66 1.16
CA GLY A 242 -6.39 20.23 0.17
C GLY A 242 -6.06 19.76 -1.25
N ARG A 243 -6.16 20.67 -2.22
CA ARG A 243 -5.90 20.37 -3.64
C ARG A 243 -4.49 19.83 -3.88
N CYS A 244 -4.41 18.62 -4.43
CA CYS A 244 -3.20 17.85 -4.68
C CYS A 244 -3.11 17.34 -6.12
N VAL A 245 -1.92 16.85 -6.46
CA VAL A 245 -1.63 15.98 -7.60
C VAL A 245 -1.02 14.68 -7.08
N TRP A 246 -1.14 13.59 -7.85
CA TRP A 246 -0.65 12.26 -7.48
C TRP A 246 0.51 11.83 -8.39
N PRO A 247 1.63 11.32 -7.84
CA PRO A 247 2.71 10.73 -8.61
C PRO A 247 2.21 9.52 -9.40
N ASP A 248 2.74 9.33 -10.61
CA ASP A 248 2.51 8.13 -11.41
C ASP A 248 3.53 7.05 -11.04
N PHE A 249 3.29 6.32 -9.94
CA PHE A 249 4.21 5.26 -9.49
C PHE A 249 4.35 4.09 -10.48
N THR A 250 3.55 4.03 -11.54
CA THR A 250 3.77 3.03 -12.60
C THR A 250 4.94 3.37 -13.51
N ASN A 251 5.45 4.60 -13.45
CA ASN A 251 6.61 5.07 -14.21
C ASN A 251 7.89 5.04 -13.35
N ALA A 252 8.98 4.48 -13.88
CA ALA A 252 10.23 4.32 -13.16
C ALA A 252 10.88 5.66 -12.76
N ASP A 253 10.77 6.71 -13.57
CA ASP A 253 11.35 8.01 -13.25
C ASP A 253 10.60 8.68 -12.09
N ALA A 254 9.27 8.56 -12.06
CA ALA A 254 8.46 9.01 -10.93
C ALA A 254 8.76 8.20 -9.65
N ARG A 255 8.91 6.86 -9.74
CA ARG A 255 9.36 6.05 -8.59
C ARG A 255 10.76 6.45 -8.12
N ARG A 256 11.69 6.70 -9.04
CA ARG A 256 13.04 7.14 -8.71
C ARG A 256 13.03 8.50 -8.02
N TRP A 257 12.25 9.45 -8.53
CA TRP A 257 12.04 10.76 -7.92
C TRP A 257 11.51 10.64 -6.49
N TRP A 258 10.42 9.88 -6.29
CA TRP A 258 9.86 9.65 -4.96
C TRP A 258 10.86 8.98 -4.00
N GLY A 259 11.59 7.98 -4.48
CA GLY A 259 12.62 7.30 -3.71
C GLY A 259 13.77 8.24 -3.32
N ASP A 260 14.18 9.16 -4.21
CA ASP A 260 15.21 10.15 -3.93
C ASP A 260 14.73 11.20 -2.90
N LEU A 261 13.45 11.58 -2.94
CA LEU A 261 12.81 12.41 -1.90
C LEU A 261 12.77 11.68 -0.55
N THR A 262 12.39 10.41 -0.55
CA THR A 262 12.35 9.54 0.65
C THR A 262 13.73 9.39 1.26
N ALA A 263 14.75 9.11 0.43
CA ALA A 263 16.15 9.03 0.83
C ALA A 263 16.64 10.33 1.50
N ARG A 264 16.33 11.48 0.89
CA ARG A 264 16.66 12.79 1.46
C ARG A 264 15.92 13.03 2.78
N PHE A 265 14.63 12.70 2.84
CA PHE A 265 13.79 12.94 4.01
C PHE A 265 14.29 12.18 5.23
N VAL A 266 14.67 10.90 5.09
CA VAL A 266 15.15 10.11 6.23
C VAL A 266 16.49 10.58 6.79
N ARG A 267 17.21 11.49 6.13
CA ARG A 267 18.39 12.15 6.71
C ARG A 267 18.05 13.01 7.93
N SER A 268 16.80 13.48 8.03
CA SER A 268 16.27 14.15 9.23
C SER A 268 16.21 13.24 10.47
N GLY A 269 16.44 11.94 10.31
CA GLY A 269 16.65 10.98 11.39
C GLY A 269 15.60 9.88 11.49
N ALA A 270 14.59 9.86 10.62
CA ALA A 270 13.62 8.76 10.53
C ALA A 270 14.31 7.41 10.25
N ASP A 271 13.93 6.35 10.95
CA ASP A 271 14.47 4.99 10.75
C ASP A 271 13.67 4.19 9.70
N GLY A 272 12.37 4.44 9.59
CA GLY A 272 11.48 3.90 8.55
C GLY A 272 10.40 4.90 8.13
N VAL A 273 9.56 4.50 7.18
CA VAL A 273 8.45 5.32 6.68
C VAL A 273 7.14 4.54 6.67
N TRP A 274 6.03 5.25 6.68
CA TRP A 274 4.69 4.72 6.55
C TRP A 274 4.07 5.34 5.30
N ASN A 275 3.67 4.52 4.34
CA ASN A 275 2.94 5.01 3.17
C ASN A 275 1.45 4.80 3.38
N ASP A 276 0.72 5.89 3.58
CA ASP A 276 -0.73 5.88 3.78
C ASP A 276 -1.46 6.54 2.63
N MET A 277 -2.79 6.42 2.62
CA MET A 277 -3.69 7.03 1.63
C MET A 277 -3.35 6.63 0.19
N ASN A 278 -2.72 5.46 0.01
CA ASN A 278 -2.08 5.02 -1.22
C ASN A 278 -2.87 3.97 -2.00
N GLU A 279 -4.17 3.87 -1.73
CA GLU A 279 -5.10 3.09 -2.53
C GLU A 279 -5.10 3.46 -4.01
N PRO A 280 -5.12 4.74 -4.45
CA PRO A 280 -5.00 6.03 -3.73
C PRO A 280 -6.31 6.67 -3.25
N SER A 281 -6.32 7.26 -2.06
CA SER A 281 -7.45 8.04 -1.52
C SER A 281 -7.52 9.45 -2.12
N VAL A 282 -8.72 9.85 -2.56
CA VAL A 282 -9.06 11.16 -3.11
C VAL A 282 -10.44 11.55 -2.59
N PHE A 283 -10.54 12.49 -1.66
CA PHE A 283 -11.77 12.74 -0.89
C PHE A 283 -12.95 13.19 -1.76
N ASP A 284 -12.69 13.94 -2.83
CA ASP A 284 -13.68 14.42 -3.81
C ASP A 284 -13.74 13.56 -5.09
N GLY A 285 -12.95 12.49 -5.17
CA GLY A 285 -12.88 11.59 -6.30
C GLY A 285 -14.04 10.57 -6.36
N PRO A 286 -14.32 9.99 -7.55
CA PRO A 286 -15.32 8.94 -7.68
C PRO A 286 -14.94 7.72 -6.83
N GLY A 287 -15.83 7.29 -5.94
CA GLY A 287 -15.53 6.19 -5.02
C GLY A 287 -14.40 6.50 -4.04
N ARG A 288 -14.12 7.79 -3.80
CA ARG A 288 -12.99 8.28 -3.00
C ARG A 288 -11.60 7.90 -3.52
N THR A 289 -11.45 7.76 -4.84
CA THR A 289 -10.17 7.44 -5.48
C THR A 289 -10.01 8.19 -6.82
N ILE A 290 -8.89 7.96 -7.50
CA ILE A 290 -8.60 8.52 -8.82
C ILE A 290 -9.58 7.98 -9.87
N ALA A 291 -10.02 8.85 -10.78
CA ALA A 291 -10.91 8.46 -11.87
C ALA A 291 -10.27 7.37 -12.76
N VAL A 292 -11.05 6.34 -13.09
CA VAL A 292 -10.58 5.13 -13.79
C VAL A 292 -9.98 5.39 -15.17
N ASP A 293 -10.29 6.53 -15.78
CA ASP A 293 -9.81 6.96 -17.10
C ASP A 293 -8.56 7.86 -17.03
N CYS A 294 -8.05 8.15 -15.83
CA CYS A 294 -6.76 8.82 -15.68
C CYS A 294 -5.64 7.99 -16.31
N LEU A 295 -4.70 8.66 -16.95
CA LEU A 295 -3.66 8.04 -17.75
C LEU A 295 -2.41 7.82 -16.90
N HIS A 296 -1.92 6.59 -16.98
CA HIS A 296 -0.63 6.17 -16.48
C HIS A 296 0.32 5.96 -17.65
N ARG A 297 1.56 6.43 -17.51
CA ARG A 297 2.61 6.19 -18.51
C ARG A 297 3.15 4.77 -18.46
N ALA A 298 3.10 4.13 -17.29
CA ALA A 298 3.43 2.73 -17.00
C ALA A 298 4.58 2.10 -17.79
N ASP A 299 5.62 1.69 -17.07
CA ASP A 299 6.76 1.02 -17.69
C ASP A 299 6.35 -0.24 -18.49
N PRO A 300 7.12 -0.64 -19.52
CA PRO A 300 6.80 -1.83 -20.31
C PRO A 300 6.69 -3.12 -19.48
N GLU A 301 7.42 -3.22 -18.37
CA GLU A 301 7.35 -4.35 -17.43
C GLU A 301 6.01 -4.44 -16.68
N LEU A 302 5.31 -3.32 -16.50
CA LEU A 302 3.93 -3.27 -15.99
C LEU A 302 2.89 -3.36 -17.12
N GLY A 303 3.38 -3.43 -18.36
CA GLY A 303 2.63 -3.63 -19.58
C GLY A 303 2.16 -2.36 -20.29
N GLY A 304 2.88 -1.25 -20.11
CA GLY A 304 2.83 -0.05 -20.95
C GLY A 304 1.71 0.94 -20.63
N PRO A 305 1.68 2.12 -21.28
CA PRO A 305 0.67 3.14 -20.98
C PRO A 305 -0.76 2.61 -21.04
N ASP A 306 -1.56 2.92 -20.02
CA ASP A 306 -2.96 2.52 -19.90
C ASP A 306 -3.69 3.44 -18.91
N THR A 307 -4.94 3.13 -18.62
CA THR A 307 -5.75 3.91 -17.67
C THR A 307 -5.59 3.43 -16.24
N HIS A 308 -6.04 4.25 -15.28
CA HIS A 308 -6.03 3.95 -13.86
C HIS A 308 -6.81 2.67 -13.54
N ALA A 309 -7.84 2.33 -14.34
CA ALA A 309 -8.56 1.05 -14.23
C ALA A 309 -7.65 -0.18 -14.16
N ARG A 310 -6.53 -0.15 -14.90
CA ARG A 310 -5.54 -1.23 -14.90
C ARG A 310 -4.63 -1.20 -13.70
N TYR A 311 -4.25 -0.02 -13.22
CA TYR A 311 -3.14 0.16 -12.29
C TYR A 311 -3.55 0.46 -10.86
N HIS A 312 -4.82 0.72 -10.63
CA HIS A 312 -5.39 1.05 -9.33
C HIS A 312 -4.90 0.11 -8.21
N ASN A 313 -5.10 -1.21 -8.35
CA ASN A 313 -4.73 -2.16 -7.30
C ASN A 313 -3.21 -2.30 -7.07
N ILE A 314 -2.37 -1.79 -7.98
CA ILE A 314 -0.91 -1.80 -7.81
C ILE A 314 -0.32 -0.44 -7.46
N TYR A 315 -1.13 0.62 -7.39
CA TYR A 315 -0.65 1.99 -7.14
C TYR A 315 0.10 2.07 -5.81
N GLY A 316 -0.53 1.65 -4.71
CA GLY A 316 0.09 1.63 -3.38
C GLY A 316 1.31 0.71 -3.31
N MET A 317 1.27 -0.46 -3.96
CA MET A 317 2.42 -1.35 -4.07
C MET A 317 3.61 -0.67 -4.76
N GLN A 318 3.38 0.12 -5.82
CA GLN A 318 4.44 0.84 -6.50
C GLN A 318 4.96 2.05 -5.71
N MET A 319 4.13 2.69 -4.90
CA MET A 319 4.57 3.70 -3.93
C MET A 319 5.49 3.09 -2.87
N ALA A 320 5.06 1.97 -2.27
CA ALA A 320 5.85 1.25 -1.28
C ALA A 320 7.19 0.77 -1.88
N ARG A 321 7.19 0.27 -3.12
CA ARG A 321 8.41 -0.07 -3.88
C ARG A 321 9.33 1.15 -4.01
N ALA A 322 8.80 2.31 -4.42
CA ALA A 322 9.58 3.53 -4.58
C ALA A 322 10.23 3.98 -3.26
N SER A 323 9.48 3.98 -2.16
CA SER A 323 9.99 4.28 -0.81
C SER A 323 11.06 3.27 -0.37
N TYR A 324 10.80 1.98 -0.53
CA TYR A 324 11.71 0.90 -0.16
C TYR A 324 13.05 0.99 -0.91
N GLU A 325 12.99 1.16 -2.23
CA GLU A 325 14.19 1.29 -3.07
C GLU A 325 14.96 2.58 -2.74
N GLY A 326 14.27 3.68 -2.42
CA GLY A 326 14.90 4.91 -1.95
C GLY A 326 15.68 4.72 -0.65
N LEU A 327 15.06 4.07 0.35
CA LEU A 327 15.71 3.75 1.62
C LEU A 327 16.91 2.82 1.45
N LEU A 328 16.79 1.80 0.59
CA LEU A 328 17.88 0.87 0.31
C LEU A 328 19.07 1.56 -0.36
N ARG A 329 18.84 2.53 -1.27
CA ARG A 329 19.90 3.33 -1.88
C ARG A 329 20.61 4.24 -0.87
N GLU A 330 19.85 4.86 0.03
CA GLU A 330 20.42 5.75 1.07
C GLU A 330 21.19 4.98 2.14
N ARG A 331 20.72 3.77 2.50
CA ARG A 331 21.27 2.96 3.60
C ARG A 331 21.45 1.51 3.15
N PRO A 332 22.40 1.21 2.25
CA PRO A 332 22.55 -0.13 1.65
C PRO A 332 22.83 -1.23 2.68
N ASP A 333 23.44 -0.88 3.81
CA ASP A 333 23.76 -1.81 4.89
C ASP A 333 22.62 -1.99 5.92
N ARG A 334 21.45 -1.36 5.70
CA ARG A 334 20.29 -1.43 6.60
C ARG A 334 19.07 -1.91 5.82
N ARG A 335 18.34 -2.86 6.41
CA ARG A 335 17.05 -3.31 5.87
C ARG A 335 16.03 -2.17 5.98
N PRO A 336 15.39 -1.77 4.87
CA PRO A 336 14.33 -0.78 4.92
C PRO A 336 13.15 -1.25 5.78
N PHE A 337 12.44 -0.30 6.37
CA PHE A 337 11.11 -0.51 6.94
C PHE A 337 10.16 0.49 6.29
N VAL A 338 9.20 -0.05 5.55
CA VAL A 338 8.08 0.66 4.93
C VAL A 338 6.84 -0.10 5.38
N LEU A 339 5.90 0.60 6.02
CA LEU A 339 4.54 0.08 6.19
C LEU A 339 3.69 0.52 5.01
#